data_AF-A0AA88ZRB4-F1
#
_entry.id   AF-A0AA88ZRB4-F1
#
_cell.length_a   1.000
_cell.length_b   1.000
_cell.length_c   1.000
_cell.angle_alpha   90.00
_cell.angle_beta   90.00
_cell.angle_gamma   90.00
#
_symmetry.space_group_name_H-M   'P 1'
#
loop_
_entity.id
_entity.type
_entity.pdbx_description
1 polymer ?
#
loop_
_entity_poly.entity_id
_entity_poly.type
_entity_poly.pdbx_seq_one_letter_code
_entity_poly.pdbx_strand_id
1 'polypeptide(L)'
;MSNCDSCPSKGTCNEQECSKMLPKYGNVKNIIGIISGKGGVGKSTVTGILAAELCKKGYKVGVLDADITGPSMPRILGVNNERARMLQVEGKENEPQLIPVETKTGIKVMSLNLLIEGEDQPVIWRGPLITGVLNQMYSDTLWGELDYLLIDMPPGTGDVALTIMQSMPLNGMVVVSTPQDMVSMIVKKVVVMIEKMNINLLGIVENMAYIQCGSCGEKVRVFSKKPAEEHVKYLGAPLLAEMPINLDMVESLEKGEMESYIRNSEVYNELVNNFMNNLNK
;
A
#
# COMPACT_ATOMS: atom_id res chain seq x y z
N MET A 1 -40.34 2.88 9.86
CA MET A 1 -39.99 4.01 10.76
C MET A 1 -40.21 3.53 12.18
N SER A 2 -39.19 2.99 12.82
CA SER A 2 -39.24 2.53 14.22
C SER A 2 -38.85 3.70 15.13
N ASN A 3 -39.75 4.07 16.03
CA ASN A 3 -39.66 5.21 16.94
C ASN A 3 -38.47 5.11 17.89
N CYS A 4 -37.64 6.15 17.89
CA CYS A 4 -36.46 6.34 18.75
C CYS A 4 -36.76 7.22 19.99
N ASP A 5 -38.00 7.22 20.48
CA ASP A 5 -38.46 8.23 21.44
C ASP A 5 -38.23 7.91 22.92
N SER A 6 -37.63 6.77 23.25
CA SER A 6 -37.42 6.34 24.65
C SER A 6 -35.96 6.18 25.08
N CYS A 7 -34.98 6.62 24.28
CA CYS A 7 -33.56 6.53 24.67
C CYS A 7 -33.11 7.73 25.53
N PRO A 8 -32.51 7.51 26.73
CA PRO A 8 -32.08 8.58 27.64
C PRO A 8 -30.86 9.40 27.16
N SER A 9 -30.27 9.03 26.03
CA SER A 9 -29.02 9.58 25.47
C SER A 9 -29.25 10.57 24.32
N LYS A 10 -30.37 11.33 24.36
CA LYS A 10 -30.80 12.29 23.33
C LYS A 10 -29.86 13.50 23.09
N GLY A 11 -28.63 13.52 23.63
CA GLY A 11 -27.76 14.71 23.61
C GLY A 11 -26.25 14.51 23.47
N THR A 12 -25.73 13.29 23.32
CA THR A 12 -24.26 13.03 23.25
C THR A 12 -23.86 12.00 22.20
N CYS A 13 -24.67 11.77 21.18
CA CYS A 13 -24.21 11.04 20.01
C CYS A 13 -23.55 12.04 19.05
N ASN A 14 -22.24 12.25 19.20
CA ASN A 14 -21.46 12.78 18.08
C ASN A 14 -21.50 11.73 16.97
N GLU A 15 -22.28 11.98 15.91
CA GLU A 15 -22.35 11.18 14.68
C GLU A 15 -21.02 11.17 13.88
N GLN A 16 -19.89 11.51 14.52
CA GLN A 16 -18.57 11.71 13.90
C GLN A 16 -17.49 10.72 14.32
N GLU A 17 -17.79 9.71 15.13
CA GLU A 17 -16.93 8.52 15.20
C GLU A 17 -17.52 7.44 14.30
N CYS A 18 -17.32 7.62 12.99
CA CYS A 18 -17.54 6.54 12.03
C CYS A 18 -16.56 5.43 12.41
N SER A 19 -17.05 4.37 13.06
CA SER A 19 -16.23 3.25 13.51
C SER A 19 -15.43 2.71 12.32
N LYS A 20 -14.10 2.78 12.41
CA LYS A 20 -13.23 2.30 11.33
C LYS A 20 -13.52 0.83 11.05
N MET A 21 -13.50 0.48 9.78
CA MET A 21 -13.77 -0.86 9.27
C MET A 21 -12.66 -1.81 9.71
N LEU A 22 -13.04 -2.98 10.22
CA LEU A 22 -12.12 -4.05 10.55
C LEU A 22 -12.29 -5.22 9.56
N PRO A 23 -11.23 -6.01 9.31
CA PRO A 23 -11.36 -7.24 8.55
C PRO A 23 -12.31 -8.20 9.25
N LYS A 24 -13.27 -8.80 8.53
CA LYS A 24 -14.19 -9.79 9.09
C LYS A 24 -13.51 -11.15 9.30
N TYR A 25 -12.57 -11.48 8.43
CA TYR A 25 -11.98 -12.80 8.32
C TYR A 25 -10.47 -12.78 8.55
N GLY A 26 -10.06 -12.25 9.70
CA GLY A 26 -8.67 -12.21 10.12
C GLY A 26 -8.40 -11.17 11.18
N ASN A 27 -7.17 -11.15 11.66
CA ASN A 27 -6.67 -10.16 12.58
C ASN A 27 -5.34 -9.63 12.04
N VAL A 28 -5.26 -8.30 11.91
CA VAL A 28 -4.11 -7.62 11.31
C VAL A 28 -3.52 -6.70 12.35
N LYS A 29 -2.24 -6.94 12.72
CA LYS A 29 -1.57 -6.14 13.75
C LYS A 29 -1.24 -4.72 13.28
N ASN A 30 -0.73 -4.59 12.05
CA ASN A 30 -0.31 -3.32 11.48
C ASN A 30 -0.86 -3.14 10.06
N ILE A 31 -1.70 -2.12 9.86
CA ILE A 31 -2.22 -1.70 8.56
C ILE A 31 -1.48 -0.45 8.12
N ILE A 32 -0.74 -0.56 7.03
CA ILE A 32 0.13 0.51 6.53
C ILE A 32 -0.35 0.96 5.16
N GLY A 33 -0.62 2.26 5.02
CA GLY A 33 -0.91 2.85 3.71
C GLY A 33 0.36 3.30 3.01
N ILE A 34 0.52 2.94 1.73
CA ILE A 34 1.61 3.40 0.87
C ILE A 34 0.99 4.29 -0.21
N ILE A 35 1.38 5.56 -0.24
CA ILE A 35 0.78 6.57 -1.15
C ILE A 35 1.87 7.33 -1.90
N SER A 36 1.54 7.93 -3.04
CA SER A 36 2.41 8.84 -3.77
C SER A 36 1.69 10.13 -4.14
N GLY A 37 2.45 11.17 -4.46
CA GLY A 37 1.88 12.42 -4.97
C GLY A 37 1.28 12.30 -6.37
N LYS A 38 1.91 11.48 -7.23
CA LYS A 38 1.52 11.27 -8.63
C LYS A 38 1.74 9.81 -9.05
N GLY A 39 1.13 9.42 -10.17
CA GLY A 39 1.38 8.13 -10.81
C GLY A 39 2.79 8.04 -11.41
N GLY A 40 3.32 6.83 -11.56
CA GLY A 40 4.60 6.57 -12.22
C GLY A 40 5.86 6.73 -11.36
N VAL A 41 5.73 7.06 -10.06
CA VAL A 41 6.90 7.18 -9.14
C VAL A 41 7.40 5.83 -8.60
N GLY A 42 6.76 4.72 -8.98
CA GLY A 42 7.09 3.37 -8.50
C GLY A 42 6.54 3.02 -7.11
N LYS A 43 5.45 3.66 -6.69
CA LYS A 43 4.71 3.38 -5.44
C LYS A 43 4.47 1.87 -5.24
N SER A 44 3.82 1.23 -6.21
CA SER A 44 3.47 -0.19 -6.15
C SER A 44 4.71 -1.07 -6.09
N THR A 45 5.78 -0.72 -6.81
CA THR A 45 7.07 -1.41 -6.73
C THR A 45 7.65 -1.33 -5.31
N VAL A 46 7.64 -0.14 -4.68
CA VAL A 46 8.09 0.03 -3.29
C VAL A 46 7.20 -0.77 -2.32
N THR A 47 5.89 -0.80 -2.53
CA THR A 47 4.97 -1.64 -1.74
C THR A 47 5.36 -3.12 -1.84
N GLY A 48 5.61 -3.63 -3.04
CA GLY A 48 6.06 -5.01 -3.27
C GLY A 48 7.43 -5.30 -2.64
N ILE A 49 8.38 -4.36 -2.72
CA ILE A 49 9.72 -4.49 -2.10
C ILE A 49 9.57 -4.60 -0.58
N LEU A 50 8.77 -3.71 0.01
CA LEU A 50 8.53 -3.73 1.45
C LEU A 50 7.83 -5.03 1.89
N ALA A 51 6.87 -5.52 1.09
CA ALA A 51 6.21 -6.80 1.36
C ALA A 51 7.19 -7.97 1.36
N ALA A 52 8.03 -8.07 0.32
CA ALA A 52 9.04 -9.12 0.19
C ALA A 52 10.11 -9.05 1.30
N GLU A 53 10.57 -7.86 1.67
CA GLU A 53 11.53 -7.67 2.78
C GLU A 53 10.94 -8.02 4.15
N LEU A 54 9.67 -7.69 4.41
CA LEU A 54 8.99 -8.09 5.64
C LEU A 54 8.79 -9.61 5.70
N CYS A 55 8.38 -10.23 4.58
CA CYS A 55 8.24 -11.68 4.48
C CYS A 55 9.60 -12.40 4.66
N LYS A 56 10.67 -11.88 4.06
CA LYS A 56 12.06 -12.34 4.24
C LYS A 56 12.49 -12.34 5.71
N LYS A 57 12.02 -11.37 6.50
CA LYS A 57 12.25 -11.30 7.96
C LYS A 57 11.34 -12.22 8.79
N GLY A 58 10.45 -12.98 8.16
CA GLY A 58 9.60 -13.98 8.82
C GLY A 58 8.22 -13.48 9.25
N TYR A 59 7.81 -12.27 8.84
CA TYR A 59 6.49 -11.74 9.15
C TYR A 59 5.41 -12.30 8.20
N LYS A 60 4.19 -12.43 8.71
CA LYS A 60 3.01 -12.73 7.89
C LYS A 60 2.50 -11.45 7.24
N VAL A 61 2.55 -11.40 5.91
CA VAL A 61 2.28 -10.18 5.14
C VAL A 61 1.10 -10.37 4.19
N GLY A 62 0.21 -9.40 4.18
CA GLY A 62 -0.79 -9.20 3.14
C GLY A 62 -0.54 -7.91 2.36
N VAL A 63 -0.97 -7.90 1.10
CA VAL A 63 -0.98 -6.71 0.25
C VAL A 63 -2.37 -6.53 -0.35
N LEU A 64 -2.97 -5.37 -0.11
CA LEU A 64 -4.21 -4.93 -0.73
C LEU A 64 -3.88 -3.87 -1.80
N ASP A 65 -4.14 -4.20 -3.05
CA ASP A 65 -4.01 -3.27 -4.17
C ASP A 65 -5.26 -2.41 -4.28
N ALA A 66 -5.15 -1.14 -3.87
CA ALA A 66 -6.22 -0.16 -3.92
C ALA A 66 -6.06 0.82 -5.10
N ASP A 67 -5.05 0.64 -5.94
CA ASP A 67 -4.80 1.47 -7.12
C ASP A 67 -5.53 0.91 -8.35
N ILE A 68 -6.84 1.14 -8.37
CA ILE A 68 -7.74 0.65 -9.43
C ILE A 68 -7.39 1.20 -10.81
N THR A 69 -6.69 2.34 -10.87
CA THR A 69 -6.33 2.96 -12.16
C THR A 69 -5.13 2.34 -12.84
N GLY A 70 -4.29 1.63 -12.09
CA GLY A 70 -3.14 0.92 -12.62
C GLY A 70 -2.80 -0.29 -11.76
N PRO A 71 -3.74 -1.23 -11.55
CA PRO A 71 -3.54 -2.37 -10.67
C PRO A 71 -2.35 -3.17 -11.16
N SER A 72 -1.28 -3.16 -10.38
CA SER A 72 0.03 -3.67 -10.78
C SER A 72 0.59 -4.68 -9.80
N MET A 73 -0.05 -4.84 -8.64
CA MET A 73 0.46 -5.68 -7.56
C MET A 73 0.53 -7.17 -7.93
N PRO A 74 -0.47 -7.77 -8.60
CA PRO A 74 -0.36 -9.16 -9.06
C PRO A 74 0.84 -9.40 -9.96
N ARG A 75 1.15 -8.46 -10.86
CA ARG A 75 2.32 -8.55 -11.73
C ARG A 75 3.63 -8.40 -10.94
N ILE A 76 3.70 -7.42 -10.04
CA ILE A 76 4.89 -7.16 -9.22
C ILE A 76 5.25 -8.39 -8.37
N LEU A 77 4.25 -9.06 -7.82
CA LEU A 77 4.42 -10.24 -6.97
C LEU A 77 4.36 -11.57 -7.74
N GLY A 78 4.37 -11.55 -9.08
CA GLY A 78 4.46 -12.77 -9.91
C GLY A 78 3.24 -13.68 -9.86
N VAL A 79 2.05 -13.14 -9.56
CA VAL A 79 0.78 -13.86 -9.43
C VAL A 79 -0.31 -13.36 -10.40
N ASN A 80 0.08 -12.70 -11.50
CA ASN A 80 -0.84 -12.17 -12.52
C ASN A 80 -1.67 -13.25 -13.24
N ASN A 81 -1.17 -14.48 -13.31
CA ASN A 81 -1.88 -15.62 -13.91
C ASN A 81 -2.83 -16.34 -12.93
N GLU A 82 -2.83 -15.94 -11.66
CA GLU A 82 -3.69 -16.51 -10.63
C GLU A 82 -5.01 -15.72 -10.51
N ARG A 83 -6.03 -16.33 -9.91
CA ARG A 83 -7.31 -15.66 -9.66
C ARG A 83 -7.73 -15.84 -8.21
N ALA A 84 -8.20 -14.74 -7.63
CA ALA A 84 -8.87 -14.78 -6.34
C ALA A 84 -10.19 -15.53 -6.50
N ARG A 85 -10.57 -16.30 -5.48
CA ARG A 85 -11.80 -17.09 -5.50
C ARG A 85 -12.80 -16.49 -4.54
N MET A 86 -14.07 -16.57 -4.90
CA MET A 86 -15.16 -16.21 -4.00
C MET A 86 -15.82 -17.49 -3.50
N LEU A 87 -15.83 -17.68 -2.18
CA LEU A 87 -16.60 -18.74 -1.55
C LEU A 87 -17.93 -18.16 -1.06
N GLN A 88 -19.01 -18.86 -1.38
CA GLN A 88 -20.28 -18.72 -0.69
C GLN A 88 -20.36 -19.81 0.37
N VAL A 89 -20.45 -19.41 1.64
CA VAL A 89 -20.65 -20.35 2.74
C VAL A 89 -22.15 -20.67 2.81
N GLU A 90 -22.51 -21.96 2.80
CA GLU A 90 -23.90 -22.39 2.96
C GLU A 90 -24.52 -21.77 4.22
N GLY A 91 -25.67 -21.11 4.08
CA GLY A 91 -26.35 -20.39 5.17
C GLY A 91 -25.86 -18.95 5.42
N LYS A 92 -24.87 -18.45 4.66
CA LYS A 92 -24.38 -17.06 4.66
C LYS A 92 -24.30 -16.48 3.25
N GLU A 93 -25.38 -16.62 2.49
CA GLU A 93 -25.46 -16.21 1.07
C GLU A 93 -25.15 -14.70 0.86
N ASN A 94 -25.32 -13.87 1.89
CA ASN A 94 -25.04 -12.42 1.85
C ASN A 94 -23.63 -12.01 2.35
N GLU A 95 -22.76 -12.96 2.72
CA GLU A 95 -21.40 -12.68 3.20
C GLU A 95 -20.37 -13.40 2.31
N PRO A 96 -20.06 -12.85 1.12
CA PRO A 96 -19.04 -13.46 0.26
C PRO A 96 -17.70 -13.52 1.02
N GLN A 97 -16.99 -14.64 0.91
CA GLN A 97 -15.62 -14.77 1.41
C GLN A 97 -14.66 -14.73 0.23
N LEU A 98 -13.83 -13.69 0.19
CA LEU A 98 -12.79 -13.56 -0.83
C LEU A 98 -11.54 -14.31 -0.36
N ILE A 99 -11.13 -15.33 -1.10
CA ILE A 99 -9.86 -16.01 -0.88
C ILE A 99 -8.77 -15.20 -1.60
N PRO A 100 -7.78 -14.64 -0.88
CA PRO A 100 -6.66 -13.96 -1.52
C PRO A 100 -5.77 -14.97 -2.25
N VAL A 101 -5.05 -14.49 -3.26
CA VAL A 101 -3.99 -15.29 -3.88
C VAL A 101 -2.76 -15.27 -2.97
N GLU A 102 -2.08 -16.40 -2.82
CA GLU A 102 -0.83 -16.47 -2.05
C GLU A 102 0.36 -16.60 -3.00
N THR A 103 1.40 -15.78 -2.79
CA THR A 103 2.64 -15.90 -3.56
C THR A 103 3.41 -17.15 -3.16
N LYS A 104 4.45 -17.50 -3.93
CA LYS A 104 5.35 -18.62 -3.60
C LYS A 104 6.02 -18.48 -2.22
N THR A 105 6.15 -17.26 -1.70
CA THR A 105 6.73 -17.00 -0.38
C THR A 105 5.71 -16.91 0.74
N GLY A 106 4.40 -16.92 0.41
CA GLY A 106 3.30 -16.85 1.37
C GLY A 106 2.74 -15.44 1.60
N ILE A 107 3.04 -14.47 0.74
CA ILE A 107 2.40 -13.14 0.81
C ILE A 107 0.97 -13.27 0.27
N LYS A 108 -0.02 -12.82 1.05
CA LYS A 108 -1.43 -12.77 0.61
C LYS A 108 -1.67 -11.54 -0.24
N VAL A 109 -2.28 -11.69 -1.41
CA VAL A 109 -2.50 -10.60 -2.37
C VAL A 109 -3.98 -10.52 -2.72
N MET A 110 -4.54 -9.32 -2.59
CA MET A 110 -5.89 -9.01 -3.06
C MET A 110 -5.83 -7.78 -3.97
N SER A 111 -6.31 -7.93 -5.20
CA SER A 111 -6.37 -6.88 -6.23
C SER A 111 -7.60 -7.08 -7.10
N LEU A 112 -8.14 -6.00 -7.65
CA LEU A 112 -9.22 -6.08 -8.63
C LEU A 112 -8.85 -6.94 -9.85
N ASN A 113 -7.59 -6.89 -10.29
CA ASN A 113 -7.13 -7.71 -11.42
C ASN A 113 -7.20 -9.22 -11.15
N LEU A 114 -7.23 -9.62 -9.88
CA LEU A 114 -7.37 -11.03 -9.51
C LEU A 114 -8.84 -11.48 -9.51
N LEU A 115 -9.79 -10.54 -9.52
CA LEU A 115 -11.23 -10.79 -9.50
C LEU A 115 -11.88 -10.71 -10.90
N ILE A 116 -11.24 -10.04 -11.86
CA ILE A 116 -11.77 -9.81 -13.21
C ILE A 116 -11.11 -10.77 -14.21
N GLU A 117 -11.90 -11.38 -15.08
CA GLU A 117 -11.39 -12.17 -16.19
C GLU A 117 -11.07 -11.25 -17.38
N GLY A 118 -9.79 -10.94 -17.57
CA GLY A 118 -9.25 -10.24 -18.76
C GLY A 118 -8.81 -8.81 -18.49
N GLU A 119 -7.52 -8.52 -18.70
CA GLU A 119 -6.91 -7.19 -18.49
C GLU A 119 -7.38 -6.14 -19.52
N ASP A 120 -7.96 -6.57 -20.65
CA ASP A 120 -8.25 -5.72 -21.82
C ASP A 120 -9.68 -5.12 -21.87
N GLN A 121 -10.54 -5.43 -20.90
CA GLN A 121 -11.90 -4.86 -20.89
C GLN A 121 -11.96 -3.56 -20.08
N PRO A 122 -12.28 -2.40 -20.71
CA PRO A 122 -12.43 -1.15 -19.97
C PRO A 122 -13.72 -1.21 -19.14
N VAL A 123 -13.61 -1.68 -17.90
CA VAL A 123 -14.71 -1.60 -16.93
C VAL A 123 -14.80 -0.14 -16.46
N ILE A 124 -15.92 0.52 -16.74
CA ILE A 124 -16.17 1.89 -16.28
C ILE A 124 -16.54 1.86 -14.80
N TRP A 125 -15.53 2.04 -13.96
CA TRP A 125 -15.69 2.12 -12.52
C TRP A 125 -16.17 3.52 -12.11
N ARG A 126 -17.42 3.64 -11.64
CA ARG A 126 -17.91 4.88 -11.01
C ARG A 126 -17.40 4.96 -9.56
N GLY A 127 -17.01 6.15 -9.09
CA GLY A 127 -16.39 6.37 -7.77
C GLY A 127 -17.04 5.65 -6.57
N PRO A 128 -18.38 5.68 -6.40
CA PRO A 128 -19.04 4.96 -5.30
C PRO A 128 -18.90 3.42 -5.38
N LEU A 129 -18.83 2.86 -6.60
CA LEU A 129 -18.60 1.42 -6.80
C LEU A 129 -17.17 1.05 -6.43
N ILE A 130 -16.19 1.90 -6.78
CA ILE A 130 -14.78 1.74 -6.43
C ILE A 130 -14.61 1.61 -4.91
N THR A 131 -15.16 2.58 -4.16
CA THR A 131 -15.06 2.56 -2.70
C THR A 131 -15.72 1.32 -2.10
N GLY A 132 -16.90 0.94 -2.61
CA GLY A 132 -17.60 -0.25 -2.15
C GLY A 132 -16.78 -1.53 -2.34
N VAL A 133 -16.16 -1.70 -3.52
CA VAL A 133 -15.34 -2.86 -3.83
C VAL A 133 -14.05 -2.87 -3.00
N LEU A 134 -13.39 -1.73 -2.79
CA LEU A 134 -12.19 -1.65 -1.93
C LEU A 134 -12.52 -2.02 -0.49
N ASN A 135 -13.64 -1.53 0.03
CA ASN A 135 -14.11 -1.89 1.36
C ASN A 135 -14.37 -3.41 1.44
N GLN A 136 -15.02 -4.01 0.44
CA GLN A 136 -15.22 -5.48 0.39
C GLN A 136 -13.90 -6.25 0.30
N MET A 137 -12.98 -5.85 -0.57
CA MET A 137 -11.65 -6.46 -0.68
C MET A 137 -10.87 -6.36 0.64
N TYR A 138 -11.09 -5.32 1.42
CA TYR A 138 -10.51 -5.19 2.75
C TYR A 138 -11.23 -6.06 3.79
N SER A 139 -12.55 -5.98 3.93
CA SER A 139 -13.27 -6.68 5.01
C SER A 139 -13.52 -8.16 4.75
N ASP A 140 -13.88 -8.50 3.52
CA ASP A 140 -14.45 -9.79 3.16
C ASP A 140 -13.36 -10.77 2.69
N THR A 141 -12.12 -10.31 2.62
CA THR A 141 -10.95 -11.15 2.34
C THR A 141 -10.54 -11.97 3.57
N LEU A 142 -10.27 -13.25 3.34
CA LEU A 142 -9.75 -14.20 4.31
C LEU A 142 -8.25 -13.97 4.59
N TRP A 143 -7.96 -12.84 5.23
CA TRP A 143 -6.60 -12.46 5.63
C TRP A 143 -5.99 -13.40 6.65
N GLY A 144 -6.79 -13.99 7.55
CA GLY A 144 -6.28 -14.75 8.69
C GLY A 144 -5.41 -13.88 9.61
N GLU A 145 -4.40 -14.47 10.26
CA GLU A 145 -3.47 -13.73 11.11
C GLU A 145 -2.35 -13.08 10.28
N LEU A 146 -2.30 -11.75 10.26
CA LEU A 146 -1.24 -10.97 9.61
C LEU A 146 -0.50 -10.08 10.61
N ASP A 147 0.82 -10.03 10.47
CA ASP A 147 1.63 -9.03 11.17
C ASP A 147 1.55 -7.68 10.46
N TYR A 148 1.48 -7.69 9.12
CA TYR A 148 1.39 -6.49 8.28
C TYR A 148 0.37 -6.67 7.15
N LEU A 149 -0.49 -5.68 6.97
CA LEU A 149 -1.26 -5.47 5.73
C LEU A 149 -0.79 -4.17 5.08
N LEU A 150 -0.17 -4.27 3.92
CA LEU A 150 0.26 -3.13 3.13
C LEU A 150 -0.84 -2.76 2.13
N ILE A 151 -1.27 -1.50 2.14
CA ILE A 151 -2.29 -1.00 1.22
C ILE A 151 -1.60 -0.13 0.17
N ASP A 152 -1.60 -0.60 -1.07
CA ASP A 152 -1.10 0.17 -2.21
C ASP A 152 -2.16 1.19 -2.63
N MET A 153 -2.09 2.39 -2.06
CA MET A 153 -3.13 3.40 -2.22
C MET A 153 -3.12 4.01 -3.62
N PRO A 154 -4.24 4.53 -4.14
CA PRO A 154 -4.22 5.31 -5.37
C PRO A 154 -3.36 6.58 -5.20
N PRO A 155 -2.76 7.10 -6.29
CA PRO A 155 -1.91 8.28 -6.22
C PRO A 155 -2.70 9.57 -5.93
N GLY A 156 -2.01 10.54 -5.35
CA GLY A 156 -2.51 11.89 -5.13
C GLY A 156 -3.35 12.04 -3.86
N THR A 157 -4.19 13.08 -3.86
CA THR A 157 -5.06 13.45 -2.72
C THR A 157 -6.54 13.39 -3.13
N GLY A 158 -6.90 12.42 -3.98
CA GLY A 158 -8.27 12.23 -4.47
C GLY A 158 -9.18 11.54 -3.45
N ASP A 159 -10.48 11.52 -3.76
CA ASP A 159 -11.52 11.03 -2.85
C ASP A 159 -11.32 9.56 -2.42
N VAL A 160 -10.77 8.71 -3.30
CA VAL A 160 -10.52 7.30 -2.97
C VAL A 160 -9.45 7.16 -1.89
N ALA A 161 -8.35 7.92 -1.99
CA ALA A 161 -7.29 7.93 -0.98
C ALA A 161 -7.81 8.44 0.37
N LEU A 162 -8.59 9.53 0.36
CA LEU A 162 -9.23 10.07 1.55
C LEU A 162 -10.19 9.07 2.19
N THR A 163 -10.98 8.37 1.36
CA THR A 163 -11.94 7.39 1.85
C THR A 163 -11.23 6.24 2.55
N ILE A 164 -10.13 5.72 2.00
CA ILE A 164 -9.31 4.68 2.67
C ILE A 164 -8.79 5.18 4.01
N MET A 165 -8.29 6.41 4.09
CA MET A 165 -7.79 7.01 5.35
C MET A 165 -8.89 7.16 6.41
N GLN A 166 -10.12 7.43 5.98
CA GLN A 166 -11.29 7.58 6.84
C GLN A 166 -11.87 6.23 7.27
N SER A 167 -11.92 5.26 6.34
CA SER A 167 -12.60 3.98 6.57
C SER A 167 -11.71 2.94 7.23
N MET A 168 -10.38 2.99 7.07
CA MET A 168 -9.48 1.96 7.56
C MET A 168 -8.61 2.44 8.75
N PRO A 169 -8.35 1.58 9.76
CA PRO A 169 -7.52 1.90 10.92
C PRO A 169 -6.04 1.79 10.58
N LEU A 170 -5.56 2.72 9.76
CA LEU A 170 -4.15 2.83 9.39
C LEU A 170 -3.29 3.12 10.64
N ASN A 171 -2.34 2.24 10.92
CA ASN A 171 -1.33 2.40 11.97
C ASN A 171 -0.19 3.34 11.52
N GLY A 172 0.03 3.45 10.22
CA GLY A 172 1.01 4.37 9.68
C GLY A 172 0.93 4.52 8.16
N MET A 173 1.61 5.54 7.65
CA MET A 173 1.66 5.90 6.24
C MET A 173 3.12 6.00 5.77
N VAL A 174 3.38 5.51 4.56
CA VAL A 174 4.62 5.71 3.82
C VAL A 174 4.32 6.51 2.56
N VAL A 175 5.12 7.55 2.31
CA VAL A 175 5.00 8.35 1.08
C VAL A 175 6.12 7.99 0.12
N VAL A 176 5.78 7.63 -1.11
CA VAL A 176 6.75 7.35 -2.19
C VAL A 176 6.82 8.53 -3.13
N SER A 177 8.03 8.94 -3.47
CA SER A 177 8.29 10.07 -4.36
C SER A 177 9.55 9.84 -5.19
N THR A 178 9.81 10.72 -6.16
CA THR A 178 11.08 10.81 -6.88
C THR A 178 11.79 12.11 -6.49
N PRO A 179 13.11 12.26 -6.71
CA PRO A 179 13.82 13.49 -6.34
C PRO A 179 13.22 14.76 -6.98
N GLN A 180 12.69 14.64 -8.20
CA GLN A 180 12.02 15.75 -8.89
C GLN A 180 10.72 16.16 -8.20
N ASP A 181 9.98 15.20 -7.65
CA ASP A 181 8.67 15.43 -7.04
C ASP A 181 8.75 15.88 -5.60
N MET A 182 9.81 15.52 -4.89
CA MET A 182 9.99 15.88 -3.48
C MET A 182 10.03 17.39 -3.26
N VAL A 183 10.56 18.14 -4.22
CA VAL A 183 10.59 19.60 -4.20
C VAL A 183 9.28 20.24 -4.69
N SER A 184 8.31 19.42 -5.14
CA SER A 184 7.01 19.90 -5.62
C SER A 184 5.99 20.08 -4.49
N MET A 185 4.98 20.92 -4.75
CA MET A 185 3.83 21.05 -3.83
C MET A 185 3.01 19.76 -3.70
N ILE A 186 3.17 18.79 -4.60
CA ILE A 186 2.32 17.61 -4.67
C ILE A 186 2.59 16.70 -3.46
N VAL A 187 3.85 16.41 -3.16
CA VAL A 187 4.22 15.59 -1.99
C VAL A 187 3.84 16.29 -0.69
N LYS A 188 4.05 17.61 -0.61
CA LYS A 188 3.65 18.41 0.54
C LYS A 188 2.14 18.32 0.82
N LYS A 189 1.30 18.34 -0.22
CA LYS A 189 -0.15 18.18 -0.05
C LYS A 189 -0.52 16.81 0.53
N VAL A 190 0.17 15.74 0.11
CA VAL A 190 -0.03 14.39 0.65
C VAL A 190 0.36 14.32 2.13
N VAL A 191 1.52 14.89 2.51
CA VAL A 191 1.96 14.93 3.92
C VAL A 191 0.95 15.70 4.79
N VAL A 192 0.52 16.88 4.35
CA VAL A 192 -0.49 17.68 5.07
C VAL A 192 -1.83 16.94 5.17
N MET A 193 -2.21 16.17 4.15
CA MET A 193 -3.42 15.35 4.19
C MET A 193 -3.32 14.25 5.26
N ILE A 194 -2.18 13.56 5.35
CA ILE A 194 -1.91 12.53 6.37
C ILE A 194 -1.98 13.14 7.78
N GLU A 195 -1.36 14.30 7.99
CA GLU A 195 -1.41 15.04 9.26
C GLU A 195 -2.84 15.42 9.65
N LYS A 196 -3.63 15.95 8.71
CA LYS A 196 -5.03 16.31 8.95
C LYS A 196 -5.92 15.12 9.30
N MET A 197 -5.57 13.94 8.80
CA MET A 197 -6.24 12.68 9.12
C MET A 197 -5.76 12.07 10.44
N ASN A 198 -4.80 12.72 11.12
CA ASN A 198 -4.18 12.26 12.36
C ASN A 198 -3.60 10.84 12.24
N ILE A 199 -2.96 10.55 11.10
CA ILE A 199 -2.29 9.26 10.85
C ILE A 199 -0.78 9.46 11.00
N ASN A 200 -0.11 8.50 11.62
CA ASN A 200 1.34 8.53 11.80
C ASN A 200 2.08 8.44 10.46
N LEU A 201 2.86 9.45 10.10
CA LEU A 201 3.74 9.42 8.94
C LEU A 201 5.04 8.72 9.30
N LEU A 202 5.20 7.47 8.86
CA LEU A 202 6.38 6.65 9.13
C LEU A 202 7.61 7.16 8.39
N GLY A 203 7.41 7.79 7.23
CA GLY A 203 8.45 8.47 6.48
C GLY A 203 8.24 8.46 4.97
N ILE A 204 9.27 8.91 4.28
CA ILE A 204 9.28 9.10 2.83
C ILE A 204 10.34 8.20 2.19
N VAL A 205 10.00 7.56 1.08
CA VAL A 205 10.93 6.84 0.22
C VAL A 205 11.21 7.69 -1.02
N GLU A 206 12.47 8.05 -1.24
CA GLU A 206 12.90 8.69 -2.49
C GLU A 206 13.29 7.58 -3.49
N ASN A 207 12.39 7.25 -4.40
CA ASN A 207 12.58 6.24 -5.42
C ASN A 207 13.30 6.81 -6.65
N MET A 208 14.00 5.95 -7.40
CA MET A 208 14.76 6.34 -8.61
C MET A 208 15.76 7.47 -8.35
N ALA A 209 16.40 7.47 -7.17
CA ALA A 209 17.25 8.55 -6.71
C ALA A 209 18.62 8.59 -7.42
N TYR A 210 19.18 7.42 -7.70
CA TYR A 210 20.50 7.27 -8.32
C TYR A 210 20.60 5.99 -9.14
N ILE A 211 21.64 5.91 -9.98
CA ILE A 211 22.13 4.68 -10.60
C ILE A 211 23.44 4.33 -9.91
N GLN A 212 23.60 3.08 -9.47
CA GLN A 212 24.85 2.61 -8.91
C GLN A 212 25.77 2.12 -10.02
N CYS A 213 26.97 2.67 -10.12
CA CYS A 213 27.95 2.20 -11.09
C CYS A 213 28.44 0.79 -10.70
N GLY A 214 28.22 -0.20 -11.55
CA GLY A 214 28.65 -1.59 -11.29
C GLY A 214 30.17 -1.77 -11.20
N SER A 215 30.96 -0.85 -11.76
CA SER A 215 32.43 -0.95 -11.77
C SER A 215 33.11 -0.30 -10.57
N CYS A 216 32.57 0.82 -10.06
CA CYS A 216 33.21 1.59 -8.98
C CYS A 216 32.33 1.79 -7.73
N GLY A 217 31.05 1.39 -7.78
CA GLY A 217 30.09 1.54 -6.69
C GLY A 217 29.57 2.97 -6.47
N GLU A 218 30.02 3.94 -7.26
CA GLU A 218 29.57 5.34 -7.16
C GLU A 218 28.07 5.47 -7.44
N LYS A 219 27.38 6.26 -6.60
CA LYS A 219 25.98 6.62 -6.78
C LYS A 219 25.86 7.84 -7.68
N VAL A 220 25.50 7.62 -8.95
CA VAL A 220 25.25 8.69 -9.91
C VAL A 220 23.81 9.17 -9.77
N ARG A 221 23.61 10.34 -9.15
CA ARG A 221 22.28 10.93 -8.98
C ARG A 221 21.75 11.48 -10.31
N VAL A 222 20.55 11.06 -10.70
CA VAL A 222 20.00 11.33 -12.05
C VAL A 222 19.30 12.69 -12.10
N PHE A 223 18.65 13.09 -11.01
CA PHE A 223 17.70 14.21 -11.03
C PHE A 223 18.07 15.40 -10.14
N SER A 224 18.92 15.18 -9.12
CA SER A 224 19.33 16.23 -8.20
C SER A 224 20.74 15.94 -7.69
N LYS A 225 21.54 16.98 -7.48
CA LYS A 225 22.83 16.86 -6.76
C LYS A 225 22.66 16.86 -5.24
N LYS A 226 21.48 17.23 -4.75
CA LYS A 226 21.18 17.28 -3.33
C LYS A 226 20.85 15.88 -2.78
N PRO A 227 21.20 15.60 -1.52
CA PRO A 227 20.82 14.38 -0.85
C PRO A 227 19.34 14.39 -0.45
N ALA A 228 18.70 13.23 -0.38
CA ALA A 228 17.28 13.11 -0.07
C ALA A 228 16.93 13.63 1.33
N GLU A 229 17.87 13.59 2.27
CA GLU A 229 17.71 14.16 3.61
C GLU A 229 17.37 15.66 3.56
N GLU A 230 17.98 16.39 2.61
CA GLU A 230 17.70 17.81 2.43
C GLU A 230 16.29 18.04 1.87
N HIS A 231 15.81 17.12 1.03
CA HIS A 231 14.46 17.17 0.47
C HIS A 231 13.38 16.83 1.50
N VAL A 232 13.55 15.77 2.30
CA VAL A 232 12.55 15.40 3.32
C VAL A 232 12.47 16.40 4.47
N LYS A 233 13.57 17.11 4.77
CA LYS A 233 13.62 18.11 5.84
C LYS A 233 12.60 19.23 5.62
N TYR A 234 12.38 19.63 4.37
CA TYR A 234 11.34 20.61 4.02
C TYR A 234 9.92 20.10 4.30
N LEU A 235 9.73 18.79 4.29
CA LEU A 235 8.45 18.12 4.51
C LEU A 235 8.22 17.76 5.98
N GLY A 236 9.20 17.97 6.87
CA GLY A 236 9.08 17.62 8.29
C GLY A 236 8.97 16.11 8.54
N ALA A 237 9.38 15.27 7.59
CA ALA A 237 9.23 13.83 7.64
C ALA A 237 10.59 13.11 7.66
N PRO A 238 10.68 11.90 8.26
CA PRO A 238 11.90 11.10 8.19
C PRO A 238 12.07 10.48 6.79
N LEU A 239 13.33 10.35 6.35
CA LEU A 239 13.67 9.56 5.17
C LEU A 239 13.74 8.08 5.57
N LEU A 240 13.09 7.21 4.80
CA LEU A 240 13.16 5.76 4.97
C LEU A 240 14.27 5.14 4.12
N ALA A 241 14.41 5.56 2.86
CA ALA A 241 15.48 5.11 1.98
C ALA A 241 15.58 5.97 0.71
N GLU A 242 16.79 6.01 0.15
CA GLU A 242 17.04 6.38 -1.25
C GLU A 242 17.16 5.11 -2.10
N MET A 243 16.21 4.89 -3.01
CA MET A 243 16.18 3.67 -3.82
C MET A 243 16.86 3.88 -5.18
N PRO A 244 17.71 2.94 -5.62
CA PRO A 244 18.34 3.02 -6.93
C PRO A 244 17.36 2.72 -8.07
N ILE A 245 17.69 3.21 -9.26
CA ILE A 245 17.23 2.60 -10.51
C ILE A 245 18.01 1.30 -10.69
N ASN A 246 17.32 0.17 -10.59
CA ASN A 246 17.92 -1.15 -10.54
C ASN A 246 17.40 -2.03 -11.69
N LEU A 247 18.25 -2.29 -12.68
CA LEU A 247 17.88 -3.05 -13.88
C LEU A 247 17.61 -4.52 -13.55
N ASP A 248 18.43 -5.15 -12.69
CA ASP A 248 18.25 -6.56 -12.32
C ASP A 248 16.90 -6.79 -11.62
N MET A 249 16.47 -5.83 -10.81
CA MET A 249 15.14 -5.86 -10.17
C MET A 249 14.02 -5.75 -11.21
N VAL A 250 14.16 -4.86 -12.20
CA VAL A 250 13.18 -4.69 -13.29
C VAL A 250 13.07 -5.98 -14.12
N GLU A 251 14.20 -6.59 -14.51
CA GLU A 251 14.19 -7.87 -15.23
C GLU A 251 13.55 -8.99 -14.39
N SER A 252 13.83 -9.02 -13.09
CA SER A 252 13.22 -10.00 -12.18
C SER A 252 11.71 -9.81 -12.07
N LEU A 253 11.22 -8.56 -12.11
CA LEU A 253 9.79 -8.26 -12.15
C LEU A 253 9.14 -8.79 -13.43
N GLU A 254 9.76 -8.59 -14.59
CA GLU A 254 9.26 -9.13 -15.87
C GLU A 254 9.18 -10.65 -15.88
N LYS A 255 10.07 -11.33 -15.17
CA LYS A 255 10.09 -12.79 -15.01
C LYS A 255 9.16 -13.30 -13.90
N GLY A 256 8.56 -12.43 -13.09
CA GLY A 256 7.78 -12.81 -11.90
C GLY A 256 8.64 -13.39 -10.76
N GLU A 257 9.92 -13.04 -10.72
CA GLU A 257 10.93 -13.54 -9.76
C GLU A 257 11.40 -12.47 -8.77
N MET A 258 10.71 -11.33 -8.73
CA MET A 258 11.05 -10.19 -7.88
C MET A 258 11.22 -10.58 -6.41
N GLU A 259 10.33 -11.40 -5.84
CA GLU A 259 10.48 -11.85 -4.44
C GLU A 259 11.78 -12.63 -4.21
N SER A 260 12.20 -13.45 -5.16
CA SER A 260 13.46 -14.19 -5.10
C SER A 260 14.66 -13.23 -5.16
N TYR A 261 14.60 -12.23 -6.06
CA TYR A 261 15.62 -11.20 -6.15
C TYR A 261 15.78 -10.43 -4.84
N ILE A 262 14.69 -9.94 -4.25
CA ILE A 262 14.70 -9.19 -2.98
C ILE A 262 15.25 -10.05 -1.83
N ARG A 263 14.86 -11.33 -1.74
CA ARG A 263 15.36 -12.23 -0.70
C ARG A 263 16.87 -12.46 -0.75
N ASN A 264 17.48 -12.39 -1.94
CA ASN A 264 18.90 -12.59 -2.16
C ASN A 264 19.70 -11.27 -2.25
N SER A 265 19.03 -10.12 -2.13
CA SER A 265 19.64 -8.80 -2.21
C SER A 265 19.65 -8.12 -0.84
N GLU A 266 20.66 -7.28 -0.61
CA GLU A 266 20.74 -6.42 0.57
C GLU A 266 20.43 -4.95 0.26
N VAL A 267 20.22 -4.62 -1.03
CA VAL A 267 20.02 -3.25 -1.53
C VAL A 267 18.87 -2.53 -0.82
N TYR A 268 17.85 -3.29 -0.38
CA TYR A 268 16.62 -2.75 0.19
C TYR A 268 16.49 -2.95 1.70
N ASN A 269 17.53 -3.47 2.37
CA ASN A 269 17.52 -3.69 3.81
C ASN A 269 17.31 -2.38 4.60
N GLU A 270 17.86 -1.27 4.11
CA GLU A 270 17.70 0.05 4.73
C GLU A 270 16.23 0.46 4.84
N LEU A 271 15.46 0.28 3.75
CA LEU A 271 14.04 0.61 3.69
C LEU A 271 13.25 -0.11 4.79
N VAL A 272 13.37 -1.43 4.87
CA VAL A 272 12.60 -2.23 5.83
C VAL A 272 13.04 -1.98 7.27
N ASN A 273 14.34 -1.78 7.52
CA ASN A 273 14.85 -1.50 8.86
C ASN A 273 14.36 -0.15 9.37
N ASN A 274 14.45 0.91 8.56
CA ASN A 274 13.97 2.24 8.92
C ASN A 274 12.44 2.27 9.07
N PHE A 275 11.72 1.56 8.20
CA PHE A 275 10.27 1.38 8.30
C PHE A 275 9.87 0.76 9.65
N MET A 276 10.46 -0.37 10.03
CA MET A 276 10.14 -1.03 11.30
C MET A 276 10.54 -0.17 12.51
N ASN A 277 11.70 0.51 12.44
CA ASN A 277 12.15 1.39 13.51
C ASN A 277 11.18 2.56 13.75
N ASN A 278 10.60 3.12 12.69
CA ASN A 278 9.67 4.24 12.83
C ASN A 278 8.24 3.82 13.20
N LEU A 279 7.83 2.60 12.85
CA LEU A 279 6.53 2.08 13.27
C LEU A 279 6.47 1.79 14.78
N ASN A 280 7.60 1.43 15.39
CA ASN A 280 7.70 1.08 16.82
C ASN A 280 7.99 2.29 17.73
N LYS A 281 8.05 3.51 17.20
CA LYS A 281 8.24 4.76 17.96
C LYS A 281 6.89 5.34 18.36
#